data_AF-A0A1J5IBF1-F1
#
_entry.id   AF-A0A1J5IBF1-F1
#
_cell.length_a   1.000
_cell.length_b   1.000
_cell.length_c   1.000
_cell.angle_alpha   90.00
_cell.angle_beta   90.00
_cell.angle_gamma   90.00
#
_symmetry.space_group_name_H-M   'P 1'
#
loop_
_entity.id
_entity.type
_entity.pdbx_description
1 polymer ?
#
loop_
_entity_poly.entity_id
_entity_poly.type
_entity_poly.pdbx_seq_one_letter_code
_entity_poly.pdbx_strand_id
1 'polypeptide(L)'
;MVKITKVSVIKNYRLEVAFDDGVCGVVDLSDLVGKGVFTLWRDPHIFDQVQIGSFGELVWLDKIDLCPDSLYLKVTGKKPEDVFPTLRCELIYA
;
A
#
# COMPACT_ATOMS: atom_id res chain seq x y z
N MET A 1 6.78 9.54 6.36
CA MET A 1 5.52 9.13 5.72
C MET A 1 5.75 9.29 4.25
N VAL A 2 5.85 8.18 3.54
CA VAL A 2 6.10 8.17 2.09
C VAL A 2 4.78 8.36 1.35
N LYS A 3 4.84 8.82 0.10
CA LYS A 3 3.65 8.98 -0.75
C LYS A 3 3.81 8.21 -2.03
N ILE A 4 2.72 7.61 -2.52
CA ILE A 4 2.73 6.97 -3.84
C ILE A 4 2.55 8.07 -4.88
N THR A 5 3.46 8.09 -5.85
CA THR A 5 3.46 9.07 -6.94
C THR A 5 3.03 8.46 -8.26
N LYS A 6 3.18 7.14 -8.42
CA LYS A 6 2.72 6.39 -9.58
C LYS A 6 2.23 5.01 -9.17
N VAL A 7 1.19 4.56 -9.87
CA VAL A 7 0.66 3.20 -9.75
C VAL A 7 0.36 2.67 -11.14
N SER A 8 0.60 1.38 -11.36
CA SER A 8 0.24 0.68 -12.57
C SER A 8 -0.25 -0.71 -12.22
N VAL A 9 -1.43 -1.06 -12.74
CA VAL A 9 -2.04 -2.37 -12.52
C VAL A 9 -1.36 -3.38 -13.43
N ILE A 10 -0.90 -4.47 -12.84
CA ILE A 10 -0.34 -5.62 -13.55
C ILE A 10 -1.37 -6.77 -13.44
N LYS A 11 -1.00 -7.95 -13.94
CA LYS A 11 -1.83 -9.16 -13.88
C LYS A 11 -1.92 -9.71 -12.45
N ASN A 12 -2.99 -10.46 -12.20
CA ASN A 12 -3.20 -11.24 -10.96
C ASN A 12 -3.23 -10.39 -9.68
N TYR A 13 -3.91 -9.23 -9.69
CA TYR A 13 -4.05 -8.36 -8.53
C TYR A 13 -2.72 -7.80 -7.99
N ARG A 14 -1.77 -7.59 -8.89
CA ARG A 14 -0.47 -6.97 -8.58
C ARG A 14 -0.44 -5.53 -9.03
N LEU A 15 0.22 -4.69 -8.24
CA LEU A 15 0.43 -3.29 -8.57
C LEU A 15 1.93 -3.00 -8.59
N GLU A 16 2.39 -2.33 -9.63
CA GLU A 16 3.68 -1.63 -9.59
C GLU A 16 3.44 -0.24 -9.02
N VAL A 17 4.17 0.10 -7.96
CA VAL A 17 4.06 1.37 -7.26
C VAL A 17 5.42 2.06 -7.22
N ALA A 18 5.40 3.39 -7.36
CA ALA A 18 6.56 4.24 -7.14
C ALA A 18 6.26 5.26 -6.04
N PHE A 19 7.21 5.41 -5.12
CA PHE A 19 7.14 6.32 -3.99
C PHE A 19 7.89 7.62 -4.28
N ASP A 20 7.61 8.66 -3.49
CA ASP A 20 8.23 9.98 -3.60
C ASP A 20 9.71 10.01 -3.21
N ASP A 21 10.18 9.02 -2.44
CA ASP A 21 11.59 8.83 -2.09
C ASP A 21 12.41 8.13 -3.19
N GLY A 22 11.78 7.81 -4.33
CA GLY A 22 12.39 7.14 -5.47
C GLY A 22 12.39 5.61 -5.38
N VAL A 23 11.89 5.01 -4.30
CA VAL A 23 11.68 3.56 -4.22
C VAL A 23 10.55 3.15 -5.16
N CYS A 24 10.71 2.03 -5.85
CA CYS A 24 9.64 1.42 -6.61
C CYS A 24 9.63 -0.11 -6.40
N GLY A 25 8.49 -0.73 -6.67
CA GLY A 25 8.40 -2.18 -6.66
C GLY A 25 6.98 -2.69 -6.86
N VAL A 26 6.85 -4.02 -6.81
CA VAL A 26 5.59 -4.71 -7.06
C VAL A 26 5.02 -5.23 -5.76
N VAL A 27 3.73 -4.95 -5.53
CA VAL A 27 2.97 -5.50 -4.41
C VAL A 27 1.92 -6.49 -4.93
N ASP A 28 1.87 -7.66 -4.30
CA ASP A 28 0.85 -8.68 -4.56
C ASP A 28 -0.32 -8.55 -3.57
N LEU A 29 -1.51 -8.27 -4.08
CA LEU A 29 -2.74 -8.12 -3.30
C LEU A 29 -3.73 -9.27 -3.51
N SER A 30 -3.36 -10.33 -4.25
CA SER A 30 -4.25 -11.45 -4.57
C SER A 30 -4.87 -12.09 -3.34
N ASP A 31 -4.10 -12.19 -2.25
CA ASP A 31 -4.54 -12.82 -1.00
C ASP A 31 -5.63 -12.04 -0.27
N LEU A 32 -5.85 -10.78 -0.61
CA LEU A 32 -6.88 -9.93 0.00
C LEU A 32 -8.21 -10.02 -0.74
N VAL A 33 -8.20 -10.42 -2.01
CA VAL A 33 -9.37 -10.43 -2.89
C VAL A 33 -10.52 -11.21 -2.26
N GLY A 34 -11.70 -10.59 -2.18
CA GLY A 34 -12.89 -11.27 -1.68
C GLY A 34 -13.00 -11.35 -0.17
N LYS A 35 -12.06 -10.75 0.60
CA LYS A 35 -12.05 -10.74 2.07
C LYS A 35 -12.48 -9.38 2.61
N GLY A 36 -13.49 -9.37 3.49
CA GLY A 36 -13.91 -8.15 4.20
C GLY A 36 -14.19 -6.98 3.24
N VAL A 37 -13.56 -5.84 3.50
CA VAL A 37 -13.66 -4.61 2.67
C VAL A 37 -13.20 -4.81 1.23
N PHE A 38 -12.31 -5.80 0.97
CA PHE A 38 -11.79 -6.14 -0.36
C PHE A 38 -12.71 -7.05 -1.17
N THR A 39 -13.96 -7.25 -0.74
CA THR A 39 -14.95 -8.05 -1.50
C THR A 39 -15.20 -7.47 -2.89
N LEU A 40 -15.08 -6.15 -3.05
CA LEU A 40 -15.25 -5.45 -4.32
C LEU A 40 -14.23 -5.87 -5.39
N TRP A 41 -13.04 -6.31 -4.99
CA TRP A 41 -11.99 -6.76 -5.93
C TRP A 41 -12.27 -8.13 -6.55
N ARG A 42 -13.35 -8.83 -6.18
CA ARG A 42 -13.80 -10.01 -6.94
C ARG A 42 -14.14 -9.67 -8.39
N ASP A 43 -14.53 -8.42 -8.63
CA ASP A 43 -14.60 -7.85 -9.97
C ASP A 43 -13.23 -7.24 -10.32
N PRO A 44 -12.49 -7.82 -11.27
CA PRO A 44 -11.20 -7.29 -11.71
C PRO A 44 -11.30 -5.87 -12.25
N HIS A 45 -12.44 -5.49 -12.87
CA HIS A 45 -12.63 -4.14 -13.39
C HIS A 45 -12.66 -3.09 -12.29
N ILE A 46 -13.11 -3.46 -11.08
CA ILE A 46 -13.04 -2.58 -9.93
C ILE A 46 -11.59 -2.43 -9.48
N PHE A 47 -10.83 -3.53 -9.43
CA PHE A 47 -9.41 -3.48 -9.05
C PHE A 47 -8.58 -2.62 -10.01
N ASP A 48 -8.89 -2.66 -11.30
CA ASP A 48 -8.20 -1.88 -12.34
C ASP A 48 -8.44 -0.36 -12.21
N GLN A 49 -9.45 0.06 -11.46
CA GLN A 49 -9.80 1.47 -11.22
C GLN A 49 -9.03 2.10 -10.05
N VAL A 50 -7.87 1.54 -9.68
CA VAL A 50 -7.01 2.12 -8.66
C VAL A 50 -6.62 3.55 -9.01
N GLN A 51 -6.68 4.44 -8.02
CA GLN A 51 -6.25 5.83 -8.14
C GLN A 51 -5.35 6.20 -6.97
N ILE A 52 -4.58 7.27 -7.14
CA ILE A 52 -3.81 7.87 -6.05
C ILE A 52 -4.68 8.95 -5.41
N GLY A 53 -4.95 8.80 -4.12
CA GLY A 53 -5.71 9.77 -3.33
C GLY A 53 -4.90 11.02 -3.00
N SER A 54 -5.57 12.00 -2.39
CA SER A 54 -5.00 13.33 -2.12
C SER A 54 -3.80 13.31 -1.17
N PHE A 55 -3.66 12.28 -0.33
CA PHE A 55 -2.55 12.12 0.60
C PHE A 55 -1.46 11.16 0.10
N GLY A 56 -1.61 10.63 -1.12
CA GLY A 56 -0.68 9.70 -1.75
C GLY A 56 -0.98 8.22 -1.47
N GLU A 57 -2.13 7.92 -0.86
CA GLU A 57 -2.71 6.59 -0.67
C GLU A 57 -3.27 6.00 -1.97
N LEU A 58 -3.46 4.68 -2.03
CA LEU A 58 -4.23 4.09 -3.14
C LEU A 58 -5.69 3.99 -2.76
N VAL A 59 -6.58 4.43 -3.65
CA VAL A 59 -8.02 4.40 -3.44
C VAL A 59 -8.74 3.65 -4.57
N TRP A 60 -9.83 2.97 -4.19
CA TRP A 60 -10.79 2.36 -5.11
C TRP A 60 -12.20 2.83 -4.77
N LEU A 61 -12.82 3.58 -5.69
CA LEU A 61 -14.21 4.03 -5.62
C LEU A 61 -14.60 4.67 -4.27
N ASP A 62 -13.66 5.36 -3.62
CA ASP A 62 -13.83 5.96 -2.28
C ASP A 62 -14.27 4.98 -1.17
N LYS A 63 -14.14 3.67 -1.40
CA LYS A 63 -14.59 2.61 -0.48
C LYS A 63 -13.45 1.80 0.11
N ILE A 64 -12.33 1.72 -0.60
CA ILE A 64 -11.13 1.02 -0.15
C ILE A 64 -9.97 1.98 -0.29
N ASP A 65 -9.25 2.20 0.79
CA ASP A 65 -7.98 2.90 0.82
C ASP A 65 -6.86 1.96 1.31
N LEU A 66 -5.68 2.09 0.73
CA LEU A 66 -4.46 1.44 1.20
C LEU A 66 -3.43 2.50 1.55
N CYS A 67 -3.01 2.49 2.81
CA CYS A 67 -1.97 3.37 3.32
C CYS A 67 -0.63 3.19 2.56
N PRO A 68 0.03 4.29 2.16
CA PRO A 68 1.33 4.25 1.48
C PRO A 68 2.38 3.50 2.28
N ASP A 69 2.44 3.72 3.59
CA ASP A 69 3.49 3.13 4.43
C ASP A 69 3.33 1.60 4.51
N SER A 70 2.10 1.09 4.57
CA SER A 70 1.83 -0.36 4.54
C SER A 70 2.32 -0.99 3.23
N LEU A 71 2.09 -0.30 2.10
CA LEU A 71 2.58 -0.75 0.80
C LEU A 71 4.10 -0.65 0.71
N TYR A 72 4.71 0.41 1.26
CA TYR A 72 6.14 0.59 1.30
C TYR A 72 6.86 -0.51 2.09
N LEU A 73 6.33 -0.88 3.26
CA LEU A 73 6.86 -2.00 4.05
C LEU A 73 6.79 -3.32 3.26
N LYS A 74 5.69 -3.56 2.54
CA LYS A 74 5.54 -4.77 1.72
C LYS A 74 6.47 -4.80 0.51
N VAL A 75 6.72 -3.63 -0.12
CA VAL A 75 7.65 -3.50 -1.25
C VAL A 75 9.10 -3.61 -0.82
N THR A 76 9.48 -2.97 0.28
CA THR A 76 10.88 -2.93 0.74
C THR A 76 11.28 -4.10 1.64
N GLY A 77 10.31 -4.80 2.22
CA GLY A 77 10.55 -5.82 3.25
C GLY A 77 11.11 -5.26 4.56
N LYS A 78 11.18 -3.93 4.70
CA LYS A 78 11.63 -3.25 5.92
C LYS A 78 10.65 -3.52 7.05
N LYS A 79 11.15 -3.43 8.29
CA LYS A 79 10.28 -3.48 9.47
C LYS A 79 9.70 -2.10 9.77
N PRO A 80 8.54 -2.03 10.45
CA PRO A 80 8.00 -0.75 10.90
C PRO A 80 9.01 0.09 11.69
N GLU A 81 9.85 -0.52 12.52
CA GLU A 81 10.89 0.20 13.29
C GLU A 81 11.99 0.85 12.43
N ASP A 82 12.18 0.40 11.19
CA ASP A 82 13.16 0.96 10.24
C ASP A 82 12.58 2.18 9.50
N VAL A 83 11.26 2.21 9.33
CA VAL A 83 10.54 3.27 8.60
C VAL A 83 10.02 4.35 9.55
N PHE A 84 9.66 3.96 10.78
CA PHE A 84 9.19 4.84 11.83
C PHE A 84 10.08 4.69 13.05
N PRO A 85 11.20 5.45 13.12
CA PRO A 85 12.15 5.33 14.23
C PRO A 85 11.52 5.58 15.60
N THR A 86 10.43 6.35 15.67
CA THR A 86 9.66 6.62 16.89
C THR A 86 8.89 5.41 17.42
N LEU A 87 8.74 4.33 16.64
CA LEU A 87 8.20 3.05 17.11
C LEU A 87 9.23 2.23 17.91
N ARG A 88 10.50 2.63 17.90
CA ARG A 88 11.48 2.12 18.88
C ARG A 88 11.11 2.71 20.23
N CYS A 89 10.19 2.02 20.90
CA CYS A 89 9.84 2.31 22.27
C CYS A 89 11.10 2.01 23.10
N GLU A 90 11.89 3.02 23.41
CA GLU A 90 12.85 2.89 24.49
C GLU A 90 12.02 2.67 25.75
N LEU A 91 12.08 1.44 26.28
CA LEU A 91 11.70 1.12 27.65
C LEU A 91 12.64 1.92 28.58
N ILE A 92 12.43 3.23 28.71
CA ILE A 92 13.03 4.02 29.78
C ILE A 92 12.05 4.00 30.94
N TYR A 93 12.05 2.89 31.68
CA TYR A 93 11.67 2.94 33.09
C TYR A 93 12.98 2.93 33.88
N ALA A 94 13.44 4.14 34.22
CA ALA A 94 14.43 4.37 35.27
C ALA A 94 13.72 4.51 36.62
#